data_AF-A0A561VLT1-F1
#
_entry.id   AF-A0A561VLT1-F1
#
_cell.length_a   1.000
_cell.length_b   1.000
_cell.length_c   1.000
_cell.angle_alpha   90.00
_cell.angle_beta   90.00
_cell.angle_gamma   90.00
#
_symmetry.space_group_name_H-M   'P 1'
#
loop_
_entity.id
_entity.type
_entity.pdbx_description
1 polymer ?
#
loop_
_entity_poly.entity_id
_entity_poly.type
_entity_poly.pdbx_seq_one_letter_code
_entity_poly.pdbx_strand_id
1 'polypeptide(L)'
;MACAGIGRALSAISLVVLSPAGAAGAAPLTPHDLVAEKLEDPAARPVGRGYIYHEYVARHSQKCLDVKYGGRSDGADVIQWRCHGGDNQSWRFAITDWPDFWGTTYVNLINERSGKCLDVKYGSKTDGADVIQWRCHDGDNQKWTPILIAQAGGRNYFLIKNKGSGKCLDVKGSDVGDGADVIQWRCRSSKNQEWEEITSKGVGAAAMKHATVIPPGIRGADPVVAAVFSDPRSTATTRPS
;
A
#
# COMPACT_ATOMS: atom_id res chain seq x y z
N MET A 1 50.93 -25.02 0.21
CA MET A 1 50.86 -23.80 -0.63
C MET A 1 49.41 -23.34 -0.63
N ALA A 2 49.17 -22.08 -0.28
CA ALA A 2 47.88 -21.53 0.13
C ALA A 2 46.93 -21.16 -1.02
N CYS A 3 45.66 -20.98 -0.64
CA CYS A 3 44.46 -20.63 -1.41
C CYS A 3 44.33 -19.11 -1.64
N ALA A 4 43.65 -18.66 -2.72
CA ALA A 4 42.87 -17.40 -2.77
C ALA A 4 42.13 -17.21 -4.12
N GLY A 5 40.84 -16.82 -4.06
CA GLY A 5 40.02 -16.36 -5.20
C GLY A 5 39.87 -14.83 -5.24
N ILE A 6 39.25 -14.28 -6.29
CA ILE A 6 38.87 -12.85 -6.35
C ILE A 6 37.53 -12.70 -7.11
N GLY A 7 36.48 -12.29 -6.38
CA GLY A 7 35.27 -11.68 -6.91
C GLY A 7 35.47 -10.16 -7.11
N ARG A 8 34.88 -9.59 -8.16
CA ARG A 8 34.92 -8.15 -8.43
C ARG A 8 33.77 -7.43 -7.74
N ALA A 9 34.12 -6.50 -6.86
CA ALA A 9 33.21 -5.55 -6.22
C ALA A 9 32.76 -4.46 -7.22
N LEU A 10 31.47 -4.14 -7.21
CA LEU A 10 30.91 -2.95 -7.86
C LEU A 10 31.11 -1.73 -6.94
N SER A 11 31.59 -0.64 -7.53
CA SER A 11 31.98 0.61 -6.87
C SER A 11 30.76 1.40 -6.38
N ALA A 12 30.72 1.74 -5.09
CA ALA A 12 29.79 2.72 -4.54
C ALA A 12 30.42 4.12 -4.61
N ILE A 13 29.67 5.10 -5.10
CA ILE A 13 30.06 6.51 -5.08
C ILE A 13 30.01 6.99 -3.62
N SER A 14 31.19 7.25 -3.02
CA SER A 14 31.31 7.85 -1.69
C SER A 14 31.03 9.36 -1.74
N LEU A 15 29.96 9.79 -1.07
CA LEU A 15 29.77 11.19 -0.70
C LEU A 15 30.55 11.44 0.61
N VAL A 16 31.63 12.23 0.56
CA VAL A 16 32.39 12.60 1.76
C VAL A 16 31.67 13.75 2.46
N VAL A 17 31.15 13.50 3.67
CA VAL A 17 30.65 14.55 4.56
C VAL A 17 31.74 14.85 5.59
N LEU A 18 32.34 16.04 5.51
CA LEU A 18 33.27 16.54 6.53
C LEU A 18 32.46 16.97 7.78
N SER A 19 32.76 16.38 8.93
CA SER A 19 32.19 16.77 10.23
C SER A 19 33.06 17.83 10.91
N PRO A 20 32.50 18.88 11.56
CA PRO A 20 33.27 19.72 12.46
C PRO A 20 33.56 18.96 13.76
N ALA A 21 34.78 19.10 14.25
CA ALA A 21 35.26 18.43 15.45
C ALA A 21 34.57 18.95 16.71
N GLY A 22 34.11 18.03 17.57
CA GLY A 22 33.83 18.34 18.98
C GLY A 22 32.48 17.87 19.52
N ALA A 23 32.30 16.56 19.67
CA ALA A 23 31.54 15.95 20.77
C ALA A 23 31.80 14.43 20.75
N ALA A 24 32.51 13.92 21.75
CA ALA A 24 32.80 12.51 21.90
C ALA A 24 31.51 11.75 22.27
N GLY A 25 31.21 10.65 21.57
CA GLY A 25 30.30 9.61 22.08
C GLY A 25 29.12 9.18 21.22
N ALA A 26 29.03 9.53 19.93
CA ALA A 26 28.06 8.92 19.02
C ALA A 26 28.80 8.23 17.87
N ALA A 27 28.60 6.93 17.69
CA ALA A 27 29.02 6.24 16.48
C ALA A 27 28.38 6.93 15.26
N PRO A 28 29.09 7.11 14.14
CA PRO A 28 28.49 7.66 12.93
C PRO A 28 27.35 6.75 12.49
N LEU A 29 26.14 7.31 12.43
CA LEU A 29 24.96 6.64 11.88
C LEU A 29 25.29 6.20 10.46
N THR A 30 25.13 4.91 10.17
CA THR A 30 25.34 4.39 8.81
C THR A 30 24.12 4.74 7.96
N PRO A 31 24.24 4.81 6.61
CA PRO A 31 23.10 5.08 5.72
C PRO A 31 21.91 4.10 5.83
N HIS A 32 21.96 3.09 6.70
CA HIS A 32 20.87 2.17 7.00
C HIS A 32 19.85 2.70 8.02
N ASP A 33 20.02 3.89 8.60
CA ASP A 33 19.14 4.36 9.68
C ASP A 33 17.85 5.09 9.21
N LEU A 34 17.53 5.09 7.91
CA LEU A 34 16.26 5.63 7.35
C LEU A 34 15.57 4.70 6.35
N VAL A 35 15.80 3.39 6.43
CA VAL A 35 15.02 2.44 5.62
C VAL A 35 13.69 2.15 6.31
N ALA A 36 12.58 2.33 5.57
CA ALA A 36 11.33 1.67 5.89
C ALA A 36 11.63 0.18 6.10
N GLU A 37 11.62 -0.27 7.34
CA GLU A 37 11.95 -1.65 7.69
C GLU A 37 11.01 -2.59 6.92
N LYS A 38 11.56 -3.42 6.03
CA LYS A 38 10.81 -4.50 5.39
C LYS A 38 10.20 -5.32 6.51
N LEU A 39 8.88 -5.43 6.56
CA LEU A 39 8.22 -6.22 7.59
C LEU A 39 8.64 -7.69 7.41
N GLU A 40 9.43 -8.22 8.35
CA GLU A 40 9.89 -9.61 8.35
C GLU A 40 8.71 -10.60 8.44
N ASP A 41 7.63 -10.16 9.10
CA ASP A 41 6.33 -10.80 9.06
C ASP A 41 5.29 -9.76 8.61
N PRO A 42 4.75 -9.84 7.38
CA PRO A 42 3.73 -8.91 6.91
C PRO A 42 2.45 -9.00 7.76
N ALA A 43 2.12 -10.17 8.33
CA ALA A 43 0.95 -10.36 9.19
C ALA A 43 1.14 -9.83 10.61
N ALA A 44 2.38 -9.67 11.07
CA ALA A 44 2.67 -9.09 12.37
C ALA A 44 2.07 -7.69 12.46
N ARG A 45 1.47 -7.41 13.62
CA ARG A 45 1.03 -6.06 13.99
C ARG A 45 2.14 -5.47 14.87
N PRO A 46 3.14 -4.74 14.33
CA PRO A 46 4.01 -3.91 15.16
C PRO A 46 3.23 -3.17 16.24
N VAL A 47 3.61 -3.43 17.50
CA VAL A 47 3.02 -2.83 18.69
C VAL A 47 3.40 -1.35 18.73
N GLY A 48 2.43 -0.47 18.95
CA GLY A 48 2.67 0.97 19.09
C GLY A 48 2.66 1.78 17.79
N ARG A 49 2.47 1.15 16.61
CA ARG A 49 2.14 1.86 15.37
C ARG A 49 0.67 1.64 15.01
N GLY A 50 -0.02 2.73 14.73
CA GLY A 50 -1.37 2.67 14.20
C GLY A 50 -1.38 2.21 12.75
N TYR A 51 -2.34 1.37 12.37
CA TYR A 51 -2.58 1.04 10.96
C TYR A 51 -3.66 1.96 10.42
N ILE A 52 -3.45 2.40 9.18
CA ILE A 52 -4.53 2.87 8.33
C ILE A 52 -5.10 1.63 7.63
N TYR A 53 -6.41 1.48 7.74
CA TYR A 53 -7.17 0.52 6.97
C TYR A 53 -7.95 1.21 5.86
N HIS A 54 -8.16 0.44 4.81
CA HIS A 54 -8.75 0.87 3.56
C HIS A 54 -9.88 -0.11 3.20
N GLU A 55 -10.98 0.43 2.68
CA GLU A 55 -11.98 -0.31 1.94
C GLU A 55 -11.70 -0.15 0.44
N TYR A 56 -11.86 -1.22 -0.32
CA TYR A 56 -11.77 -1.19 -1.79
C TYR A 56 -13.15 -1.38 -2.38
N VAL A 57 -13.64 -0.35 -3.07
CA VAL A 57 -14.99 -0.33 -3.64
C VAL A 57 -14.91 -0.49 -5.14
N ALA A 58 -15.50 -1.56 -5.68
CA ALA A 58 -15.54 -1.79 -7.12
C ALA A 58 -16.36 -0.68 -7.80
N ARG A 59 -15.75 0.00 -8.78
CA ARG A 59 -16.33 1.20 -9.40
C ARG A 59 -17.67 0.91 -10.09
N HIS A 60 -17.83 -0.27 -10.68
CA HIS A 60 -19.06 -0.63 -11.42
C HIS A 60 -20.27 -0.92 -10.51
N SER A 61 -20.06 -1.53 -9.34
CA SER A 61 -21.13 -2.03 -8.47
C SER A 61 -21.30 -1.24 -7.18
N GLN A 62 -20.31 -0.41 -6.82
CA GLN A 62 -20.21 0.30 -5.54
C GLN A 62 -20.23 -0.66 -4.34
N LYS A 63 -19.67 -1.86 -4.51
CA LYS A 63 -19.55 -2.90 -3.47
C LYS A 63 -18.10 -3.08 -3.04
N CYS A 64 -17.92 -3.50 -1.79
CA CYS A 64 -16.63 -3.62 -1.14
C CYS A 64 -16.00 -4.99 -1.39
N LEU A 65 -14.67 -5.02 -1.48
CA LEU A 65 -13.85 -6.23 -1.42
C LEU A 65 -13.99 -6.88 -0.03
N ASP A 66 -14.54 -8.08 0.03
CA ASP A 66 -15.07 -8.70 1.24
C ASP A 66 -14.59 -10.15 1.37
N VAL A 67 -14.04 -10.51 2.53
CA VAL A 67 -13.82 -11.93 2.86
C VAL A 67 -15.15 -12.56 3.26
N LYS A 68 -15.63 -13.50 2.45
CA LYS A 68 -16.95 -14.12 2.55
C LYS A 68 -17.28 -14.60 3.96
N TYR A 69 -18.43 -14.14 4.47
CA TYR A 69 -18.92 -14.40 5.84
C TYR A 69 -17.93 -14.00 6.97
N GLY A 70 -16.91 -13.21 6.65
CA GLY A 70 -15.77 -12.94 7.52
C GLY A 70 -15.05 -14.21 7.96
N GLY A 71 -14.85 -15.15 7.04
CA GLY A 71 -14.05 -16.35 7.27
C GLY A 71 -12.65 -16.01 7.80
N ARG A 72 -12.11 -16.86 8.68
CA ARG A 72 -10.74 -16.71 9.22
C ARG A 72 -9.79 -17.80 8.76
N SER A 73 -10.28 -18.81 8.05
CA SER A 73 -9.47 -19.92 7.56
C SER A 73 -8.70 -19.51 6.30
N ASP A 74 -7.57 -20.19 6.09
CA ASP A 74 -6.89 -20.21 4.80
C ASP A 74 -7.85 -20.73 3.72
N GLY A 75 -7.86 -20.09 2.55
CA GLY A 75 -8.77 -20.43 1.47
C GLY A 75 -10.18 -19.88 1.61
N ALA A 76 -10.46 -19.02 2.60
CA ALA A 76 -11.73 -18.31 2.61
C ALA A 76 -11.81 -17.39 1.37
N ASP A 77 -12.93 -17.52 0.69
CA ASP A 77 -13.27 -16.86 -0.57
C ASP A 77 -13.33 -15.33 -0.41
N VAL A 78 -12.88 -14.60 -1.43
CA VAL A 78 -12.99 -13.14 -1.50
C VAL A 78 -14.01 -12.80 -2.58
N ILE A 79 -14.99 -12.00 -2.18
CA ILE A 79 -16.14 -11.64 -3.00
C ILE A 79 -16.30 -10.12 -2.99
N GLN A 80 -17.23 -9.61 -3.81
CA GLN A 80 -17.81 -8.31 -3.52
C GLN A 80 -19.04 -8.47 -2.62
N TRP A 81 -19.27 -7.50 -1.75
CA TRP A 81 -20.49 -7.42 -0.94
C TRP A 81 -20.84 -5.96 -0.66
N ARG A 82 -22.12 -5.67 -0.38
CA ARG A 82 -22.56 -4.36 0.10
C ARG A 82 -21.62 -3.86 1.21
N CYS A 83 -21.09 -2.65 1.03
CA CYS A 83 -20.25 -2.02 2.04
C CYS A 83 -21.01 -1.83 3.35
N HIS A 84 -20.43 -2.30 4.45
CA HIS A 84 -21.01 -2.24 5.79
C HIS A 84 -19.98 -1.91 6.88
N GLY A 85 -18.73 -1.58 6.52
CA GLY A 85 -17.69 -1.15 7.45
C GLY A 85 -17.20 -2.24 8.40
N GLY A 86 -17.45 -3.51 8.07
CA GLY A 86 -16.96 -4.65 8.84
C GLY A 86 -15.46 -4.88 8.65
N ASP A 87 -14.83 -5.51 9.63
CA ASP A 87 -13.41 -5.85 9.59
C ASP A 87 -13.04 -6.82 8.46
N ASN A 88 -14.01 -7.58 7.94
CA ASN A 88 -13.84 -8.42 6.75
C ASN A 88 -13.80 -7.64 5.42
N GLN A 89 -14.15 -6.35 5.42
CA GLN A 89 -14.06 -5.44 4.26
C GLN A 89 -12.88 -4.44 4.37
N SER A 90 -12.11 -4.57 5.45
CA SER A 90 -11.10 -3.62 5.87
C SER A 90 -9.72 -4.22 5.66
N TRP A 91 -8.86 -3.51 4.93
CA TRP A 91 -7.58 -4.02 4.45
C TRP A 91 -6.47 -3.03 4.76
N ARG A 92 -5.36 -3.50 5.33
CA ARG A 92 -4.15 -2.68 5.51
C ARG A 92 -3.08 -3.06 4.49
N PHE A 93 -2.24 -2.10 4.16
CA PHE A 93 -1.01 -2.37 3.41
C PHE A 93 0.12 -2.83 4.35
N ALA A 94 0.91 -3.77 3.86
CA ALA A 94 2.25 -4.04 4.36
C ALA A 94 3.21 -3.94 3.17
N ILE A 95 4.21 -3.07 3.25
CA ILE A 95 5.27 -2.99 2.25
C ILE A 95 6.15 -4.22 2.42
N THR A 96 6.20 -5.06 1.37
CA THR A 96 6.82 -6.38 1.45
C THR A 96 8.13 -6.46 0.71
N ASP A 97 8.30 -5.64 -0.32
CA ASP A 97 9.52 -5.59 -1.11
C ASP A 97 9.98 -4.13 -1.21
N TRP A 98 11.29 -3.94 -1.27
CA TRP A 98 11.85 -2.69 -1.78
C TRP A 98 11.31 -2.43 -3.19
N PRO A 99 11.16 -1.16 -3.60
CA PRO A 99 10.82 -0.86 -4.97
C PRO A 99 11.72 -1.62 -5.93
N ASP A 100 11.13 -2.22 -6.97
CA ASP A 100 11.94 -2.87 -8.00
C ASP A 100 12.81 -1.85 -8.73
N PHE A 101 13.67 -2.31 -9.64
CA PHE A 101 14.56 -1.43 -10.41
C PHE A 101 13.83 -0.30 -11.16
N TRP A 102 12.52 -0.48 -11.42
CA TRP A 102 11.67 0.49 -12.10
C TRP A 102 10.91 1.40 -11.15
N GLY A 103 11.12 1.27 -9.83
CA GLY A 103 10.43 2.02 -8.80
C GLY A 103 9.05 1.47 -8.42
N THR A 104 8.68 0.26 -8.90
CA THR A 104 7.38 -0.33 -8.55
C THR A 104 7.41 -0.87 -7.14
N THR A 105 6.50 -0.38 -6.30
CA THR A 105 6.31 -0.90 -4.94
C THR A 105 5.25 -1.99 -4.94
N TYR A 106 5.55 -3.08 -4.21
CA TYR A 106 4.62 -4.18 -3.99
C TYR A 106 4.25 -4.26 -2.51
N VAL A 107 2.97 -4.52 -2.27
CA VAL A 107 2.37 -4.61 -0.94
C VAL A 107 1.61 -5.90 -0.77
N ASN A 108 1.53 -6.42 0.45
CA ASN A 108 0.44 -7.30 0.82
C ASN A 108 -0.79 -6.45 1.17
N LEU A 109 -1.96 -6.94 0.78
CA LEU A 109 -3.27 -6.48 1.27
C LEU A 109 -3.73 -7.42 2.36
N ILE A 110 -3.81 -6.94 3.60
CA ILE A 110 -4.02 -7.77 4.78
C ILE A 110 -5.35 -7.43 5.41
N ASN A 111 -6.23 -8.44 5.51
CA ASN A 111 -7.56 -8.28 6.06
C ASN A 111 -7.50 -8.01 7.58
N GLU A 112 -8.25 -7.01 8.06
CA GLU A 112 -8.28 -6.62 9.48
C GLU A 112 -8.79 -7.76 10.36
N ARG A 113 -9.83 -8.47 9.93
CA ARG A 113 -10.50 -9.52 10.72
C ARG A 113 -9.63 -10.75 10.95
N SER A 114 -8.89 -11.16 9.94
CA SER A 114 -8.19 -12.45 9.91
C SER A 114 -6.67 -12.33 10.03
N GLY A 115 -6.11 -11.15 9.74
CA GLY A 115 -4.66 -10.95 9.61
C GLY A 115 -4.03 -11.68 8.42
N LYS A 116 -4.85 -12.15 7.46
CA LYS A 116 -4.40 -12.90 6.28
C LYS A 116 -4.30 -12.02 5.05
N CYS A 117 -3.46 -12.45 4.12
CA CYS A 117 -3.15 -11.75 2.89
C CYS A 117 -4.13 -12.11 1.77
N LEU A 118 -4.46 -11.13 0.93
CA LEU A 118 -5.13 -11.34 -0.35
C LEU A 118 -4.22 -12.15 -1.27
N ASP A 119 -4.70 -13.28 -1.78
CA ASP A 119 -3.90 -14.32 -2.41
C ASP A 119 -4.58 -14.83 -3.68
N VAL A 120 -3.83 -14.87 -4.80
CA VAL A 120 -4.26 -15.62 -5.99
C VAL A 120 -4.04 -17.10 -5.75
N LYS A 121 -5.14 -17.85 -5.68
CA LYS A 121 -5.15 -19.27 -5.29
C LYS A 121 -4.15 -20.10 -6.09
N TYR A 122 -3.32 -20.84 -5.35
CA TYR A 122 -2.23 -21.68 -5.87
C TYR A 122 -1.18 -20.92 -6.71
N GLY A 123 -1.16 -19.59 -6.65
CA GLY A 123 -0.31 -18.75 -7.51
C GLY A 123 -0.59 -18.93 -9.00
N SER A 124 -1.82 -19.30 -9.37
CA SER A 124 -2.19 -19.48 -10.76
C SER A 124 -1.93 -18.20 -11.57
N LYS A 125 -1.53 -18.35 -12.83
CA LYS A 125 -1.34 -17.24 -13.77
C LYS A 125 -2.47 -17.15 -14.80
N THR A 126 -3.51 -17.97 -14.69
CA THR A 126 -4.61 -18.00 -15.65
C THR A 126 -5.63 -16.91 -15.37
N ASP A 127 -6.26 -16.41 -16.43
CA ASP A 127 -7.49 -15.61 -16.31
C ASP A 127 -8.56 -16.43 -15.59
N GLY A 128 -9.29 -15.80 -14.66
CA GLY A 128 -10.35 -16.45 -13.89
C GLY A 128 -9.86 -17.23 -12.68
N ALA A 129 -8.57 -17.14 -12.33
CA ALA A 129 -8.11 -17.74 -11.09
C ALA A 129 -8.71 -17.01 -9.89
N ASP A 130 -9.22 -17.82 -8.97
CA ASP A 130 -9.86 -17.44 -7.72
C ASP A 130 -8.91 -16.59 -6.83
N VAL A 131 -9.46 -15.58 -6.18
CA VAL A 131 -8.77 -14.77 -5.18
C VAL A 131 -9.36 -15.09 -3.81
N ILE A 132 -8.48 -15.49 -2.91
CA ILE A 132 -8.82 -15.95 -1.56
C ILE A 132 -8.03 -15.14 -0.53
N GLN A 133 -8.29 -15.38 0.75
CA GLN A 133 -7.31 -15.06 1.77
C GLN A 133 -6.44 -16.29 2.10
N TRP A 134 -5.18 -16.05 2.44
CA TRP A 134 -4.28 -17.09 2.92
C TRP A 134 -3.28 -16.51 3.92
N ARG A 135 -2.72 -17.35 4.80
CA ARG A 135 -1.62 -16.98 5.69
C ARG A 135 -0.54 -16.25 4.89
N CYS A 136 -0.13 -15.09 5.37
CA CYS A 136 0.86 -14.30 4.64
C CYS A 136 2.20 -15.05 4.51
N HIS A 137 2.81 -14.93 3.34
CA HIS A 137 4.14 -15.45 3.01
C HIS A 137 4.76 -14.62 1.88
N ASP A 138 6.04 -14.85 1.57
CA ASP A 138 6.80 -14.07 0.59
C ASP A 138 6.49 -14.37 -0.88
N GLY A 139 5.37 -15.04 -1.15
CA GLY A 139 4.99 -15.46 -2.50
C GLY A 139 4.47 -14.30 -3.33
N ASP A 140 4.89 -14.23 -4.60
CA ASP A 140 4.47 -13.16 -5.51
C ASP A 140 2.96 -13.16 -5.80
N ASN A 141 2.26 -14.26 -5.52
CA ASN A 141 0.81 -14.37 -5.62
C ASN A 141 0.06 -13.61 -4.52
N GLN A 142 0.74 -13.16 -3.46
CA GLN A 142 0.17 -12.32 -2.40
C GLN A 142 0.60 -10.84 -2.49
N LYS A 143 1.43 -10.53 -3.49
CA LYS A 143 2.02 -9.20 -3.67
C LYS A 143 1.28 -8.46 -4.75
N TRP A 144 0.80 -7.28 -4.41
CA TRP A 144 -0.05 -6.46 -5.26
C TRP A 144 0.57 -5.08 -5.44
N THR A 145 0.31 -4.44 -6.57
CA THR A 145 0.69 -3.05 -6.84
C THR A 145 -0.56 -2.27 -7.25
N PRO A 146 -1.02 -1.32 -6.43
CA PRO A 146 -2.06 -0.37 -6.81
C PRO A 146 -1.52 0.60 -7.85
N ILE A 147 -2.19 0.73 -8.98
CA ILE A 147 -1.84 1.62 -10.09
C ILE A 147 -2.96 2.65 -10.21
N LEU A 148 -2.67 3.91 -9.87
CA LEU A 148 -3.64 5.01 -10.01
C LEU A 148 -3.97 5.20 -11.49
N ILE A 149 -5.25 5.08 -11.85
CA ILE A 149 -5.72 5.18 -13.25
C ILE A 149 -6.64 6.38 -13.49
N ALA A 150 -7.28 6.91 -12.45
CA ALA A 150 -8.17 8.07 -12.57
C ALA A 150 -8.35 8.78 -11.23
N GLN A 151 -8.58 10.09 -11.31
CA GLN A 151 -9.04 10.91 -10.20
C GLN A 151 -10.32 11.64 -10.64
N ALA A 152 -11.44 11.37 -9.97
CA ALA A 152 -12.72 11.95 -10.36
C ALA A 152 -13.61 12.22 -9.16
N GLY A 153 -14.08 13.47 -9.03
CA GLY A 153 -14.98 13.89 -7.94
C GLY A 153 -14.35 13.69 -6.55
N GLY A 154 -13.05 13.97 -6.41
CA GLY A 154 -12.32 13.80 -5.13
C GLY A 154 -11.94 12.35 -4.79
N ARG A 155 -12.18 11.40 -5.70
CA ARG A 155 -11.91 9.97 -5.50
C ARG A 155 -10.76 9.49 -6.39
N ASN A 156 -9.97 8.56 -5.87
CA ASN A 156 -8.88 7.90 -6.58
C ASN A 156 -9.33 6.48 -6.98
N TYR A 157 -9.11 6.12 -8.24
CA TYR A 157 -9.41 4.79 -8.76
C TYR A 157 -8.13 4.08 -9.19
N PHE A 158 -8.03 2.82 -8.82
CA PHE A 158 -6.84 2.00 -9.02
C PHE A 158 -7.17 0.73 -9.80
N LEU A 159 -6.22 0.29 -10.62
CA LEU A 159 -6.08 -1.14 -10.89
C LEU A 159 -5.22 -1.75 -9.79
N ILE A 160 -5.60 -2.92 -9.27
CA ILE A 160 -4.80 -3.64 -8.28
C ILE A 160 -4.18 -4.85 -8.97
N LYS A 161 -2.90 -4.76 -9.30
CA LYS A 161 -2.20 -5.74 -10.15
C LYS A 161 -1.36 -6.71 -9.32
N ASN A 162 -1.53 -8.00 -9.54
CA ASN A 162 -0.74 -9.04 -8.89
C ASN A 162 0.68 -9.11 -9.48
N LYS A 163 1.70 -9.26 -8.63
CA LYS A 163 3.10 -9.40 -9.04
C LYS A 163 3.35 -10.71 -9.79
N GLY A 164 2.87 -11.82 -9.25
CA GLY A 164 3.18 -13.16 -9.77
C GLY A 164 2.58 -13.46 -11.15
N SER A 165 1.41 -12.90 -11.45
CA SER A 165 0.69 -13.14 -12.71
C SER A 165 0.67 -11.95 -13.67
N GLY A 166 0.93 -10.74 -13.18
CA GLY A 166 0.75 -9.49 -13.91
C GLY A 166 -0.72 -9.15 -14.24
N LYS A 167 -1.69 -9.81 -13.59
CA LYS A 167 -3.14 -9.63 -13.82
C LYS A 167 -3.78 -8.75 -12.75
N CYS A 168 -4.95 -8.23 -13.04
CA CYS A 168 -5.66 -7.29 -12.18
C CYS A 168 -6.78 -7.98 -11.39
N LEU A 169 -7.01 -7.51 -10.17
CA LEU A 169 -8.15 -7.87 -9.33
C LEU A 169 -9.45 -7.48 -10.03
N ASP A 170 -10.37 -8.42 -10.18
CA ASP A 170 -11.54 -8.32 -11.06
C ASP A 170 -12.77 -8.92 -10.38
N VAL A 171 -13.88 -8.18 -10.38
CA VAL A 171 -15.19 -8.77 -10.05
C VAL A 171 -15.71 -9.51 -11.28
N LYS A 172 -15.82 -10.83 -11.13
CA LYS A 172 -16.09 -11.77 -12.22
C LYS A 172 -17.33 -11.37 -13.01
N GLY A 173 -17.16 -11.25 -14.32
CA GLY A 173 -18.25 -10.96 -15.25
C GLY A 173 -18.90 -9.59 -15.07
N SER A 174 -18.29 -8.67 -14.33
CA SER A 174 -18.92 -7.39 -13.94
C SER A 174 -20.26 -7.58 -13.23
N ASP A 175 -20.45 -8.72 -12.57
CA ASP A 175 -21.65 -8.99 -11.79
C ASP A 175 -21.78 -7.90 -10.70
N VAL A 176 -23.00 -7.43 -10.49
CA VAL A 176 -23.33 -6.40 -9.49
C VAL A 176 -24.03 -7.02 -8.27
N GLY A 177 -24.22 -8.33 -8.22
CA GLY A 177 -24.80 -9.05 -7.10
C GLY A 177 -23.87 -9.12 -5.89
N ASP A 178 -24.47 -9.13 -4.70
CA ASP A 178 -23.79 -9.51 -3.47
C ASP A 178 -23.30 -10.96 -3.58
N GLY A 179 -22.04 -11.22 -3.21
CA GLY A 179 -21.45 -12.56 -3.31
C GLY A 179 -20.84 -12.87 -4.67
N ALA A 180 -20.78 -11.91 -5.60
CA ALA A 180 -20.04 -12.12 -6.84
C ALA A 180 -18.55 -12.32 -6.54
N ASP A 181 -18.01 -13.33 -7.20
CA ASP A 181 -16.64 -13.84 -7.07
C ASP A 181 -15.61 -12.78 -7.47
N VAL A 182 -14.53 -12.67 -6.69
CA VAL A 182 -13.37 -11.84 -7.05
C VAL A 182 -12.26 -12.76 -7.53
N ILE A 183 -11.78 -12.46 -8.73
CA ILE A 183 -10.79 -13.26 -9.44
C ILE A 183 -9.63 -12.36 -9.87
N GLN A 184 -8.61 -12.95 -10.48
CA GLN A 184 -7.72 -12.21 -11.36
C GLN A 184 -8.14 -12.33 -12.83
N TRP A 185 -7.89 -11.28 -13.60
CA TRP A 185 -8.08 -11.29 -15.04
C TRP A 185 -7.07 -10.36 -15.72
N ARG A 186 -6.78 -10.57 -17.01
CA ARG A 186 -5.97 -9.61 -17.79
C ARG A 186 -6.44 -8.17 -17.56
N CYS A 187 -5.49 -7.30 -17.24
CA CYS A 187 -5.75 -5.90 -16.93
C CYS A 187 -6.34 -5.19 -18.15
N ARG A 188 -7.45 -4.48 -17.91
CA ARG A 188 -8.26 -3.75 -18.90
C ARG A 188 -8.81 -2.48 -18.26
N SER A 189 -9.30 -1.56 -19.09
CA SER A 189 -10.01 -0.35 -18.63
C SER A 189 -11.51 -0.63 -18.36
N SER A 190 -11.82 -1.77 -17.74
CA SER A 190 -13.19 -2.16 -17.41
C SER A 190 -13.49 -1.85 -15.95
N LYS A 191 -14.64 -1.23 -15.68
CA LYS A 191 -14.99 -0.70 -14.34
C LYS A 191 -15.06 -1.74 -13.22
N ASN A 192 -15.16 -3.03 -13.55
CA ASN A 192 -15.12 -4.14 -12.60
C ASN A 192 -13.70 -4.51 -12.13
N GLN A 193 -12.68 -3.90 -12.72
CA GLN A 193 -11.28 -3.98 -12.29
C GLN A 193 -10.79 -2.69 -11.63
N GLU A 194 -11.63 -1.66 -11.62
CA GLU A 194 -11.30 -0.34 -11.08
C GLU A 194 -11.83 -0.26 -9.66
N TRP A 195 -10.92 -0.07 -8.71
CA TRP A 195 -11.23 -0.04 -7.29
C TRP A 195 -11.02 1.37 -6.75
N GLU A 196 -12.06 1.93 -6.16
CA GLU A 196 -11.95 3.13 -5.34
C GLU A 196 -11.38 2.76 -3.97
N GLU A 197 -10.32 3.44 -3.56
CA GLU A 197 -9.73 3.28 -2.23
C GLU A 197 -10.35 4.29 -1.27
N ILE A 198 -11.02 3.80 -0.22
CA ILE A 198 -11.61 4.62 0.83
C ILE A 198 -10.86 4.34 2.13
N THR A 199 -10.25 5.37 2.72
CA THR A 199 -9.67 5.25 4.06
C THR A 199 -10.79 5.00 5.09
N SER A 200 -10.86 3.80 5.65
CA SER A 200 -11.99 3.35 6.46
C SER A 200 -11.79 3.62 7.95
N LYS A 201 -10.64 3.25 8.53
CA LYS A 201 -10.33 3.42 9.96
C LYS A 201 -8.82 3.55 10.19
N GLY A 202 -8.42 4.46 11.07
CA GLY A 202 -7.05 4.52 11.59
C GLY A 202 -7.03 4.18 13.07
N VAL A 203 -6.48 3.04 13.47
CA VAL A 203 -6.29 2.74 14.89
C VAL A 203 -5.08 3.56 15.36
N GLY A 204 -5.29 4.73 15.96
CA GLY A 204 -4.21 5.66 16.36
C GLY A 204 -4.11 6.96 15.55
N ALA A 205 -5.11 7.29 14.73
CA ALA A 205 -5.15 8.50 13.89
C ALA A 205 -5.21 9.85 14.64
N ALA A 206 -4.92 9.90 15.94
CA ALA A 206 -4.66 11.15 16.65
C ALA A 206 -3.28 11.76 16.31
N ALA A 207 -2.44 11.10 15.50
CA ALA A 207 -1.11 11.60 15.16
C ALA A 207 -0.71 11.33 13.69
N MET A 208 -1.50 11.77 12.73
CA MET A 208 -1.00 12.02 11.37
C MET A 208 -1.65 13.28 10.78
N LYS A 209 -1.21 14.44 11.28
CA LYS A 209 -1.28 15.68 10.50
C LYS A 209 0.09 15.86 9.84
N HIS A 210 0.13 15.78 8.51
CA HIS A 210 1.26 16.12 7.63
C HIS A 210 2.64 15.61 8.08
N ALA A 211 2.96 14.35 7.77
CA ALA A 211 4.35 13.91 7.76
C ALA A 211 5.03 14.38 6.46
N THR A 212 5.39 15.66 6.39
CA THR A 212 6.53 16.06 5.56
C THR A 212 7.75 15.49 6.27
N VAL A 213 8.41 14.52 5.66
CA VAL A 213 9.66 13.95 6.18
C VAL A 213 10.73 15.04 6.08
N ILE A 214 10.88 15.85 7.13
CA ILE A 214 12.07 16.68 7.36
C ILE A 214 12.96 15.88 8.31
N PRO A 215 14.13 15.38 7.87
CA PRO A 215 15.05 14.68 8.76
C PRO A 215 15.51 15.61 9.91
N PRO A 216 15.69 15.08 11.13
CA PRO A 216 16.07 15.89 12.28
C PRO A 216 17.53 16.33 12.12
N GLY A 217 17.76 17.62 11.84
CA GLY A 217 19.14 18.12 11.74
C GLY A 217 19.38 19.56 11.30
N ILE A 218 18.37 20.36 10.93
CA ILE A 218 18.60 21.78 10.59
C ILE A 218 17.65 22.66 11.41
N ARG A 219 18.08 23.07 12.60
CA ARG A 219 17.59 24.33 13.19
C ARG A 219 18.46 25.43 12.60
N GLY A 220 17.83 26.36 11.89
CA GLY A 220 18.45 27.61 11.46
C GLY A 220 18.67 27.73 9.96
N ALA A 221 17.58 27.89 9.20
CA ALA A 221 17.57 28.70 7.99
C ALA A 221 16.11 29.17 7.77
N ASP A 222 15.93 30.46 7.57
CA ASP A 222 14.64 31.15 7.45
C ASP A 222 13.75 30.60 6.31
N PRO A 223 12.41 30.75 6.41
CA PRO A 223 11.47 30.17 5.47
C PRO A 223 11.31 31.09 4.26
N VAL A 224 11.70 30.64 3.07
CA VAL A 224 11.25 31.28 1.82
C VAL A 224 10.69 30.24 0.85
N VAL A 225 9.43 30.51 0.48
CA VAL A 225 8.56 29.92 -0.54
C VAL A 225 7.52 28.90 -0.05
N ALA A 226 6.43 29.45 0.49
CA ALA A 226 5.09 28.90 0.40
C ALA A 226 4.37 29.53 -0.82
N ALA A 227 3.79 28.70 -1.68
CA ALA A 227 2.67 28.90 -2.62
C ALA A 227 2.79 27.77 -3.67
N VAL A 228 1.77 27.01 -4.07
CA VAL A 228 0.38 27.33 -4.40
C VAL A 228 -0.41 26.02 -4.29
N PHE A 229 -1.59 26.02 -3.64
CA PHE A 229 -2.83 25.40 -4.12
C PHE A 229 -3.91 25.62 -3.04
N SER A 230 -4.57 26.76 -3.12
CA SER A 230 -5.85 26.99 -2.44
C SER A 230 -6.84 27.53 -3.47
N ASP A 231 -7.80 26.66 -3.77
CA ASP A 231 -9.17 26.84 -4.27
C ASP A 231 -9.73 28.28 -4.31
N PRO A 232 -10.28 28.74 -5.45
CA PRO A 232 -11.19 29.87 -5.50
C PRO A 232 -12.63 29.41 -5.79
N ARG A 233 -13.44 29.24 -4.73
CA ARG A 233 -14.84 29.76 -4.66
C ARG A 233 -15.54 29.40 -3.35
N SER A 234 -15.79 30.40 -2.50
CA SER A 234 -17.14 30.94 -2.19
C SER A 234 -17.01 32.05 -1.14
N THR A 235 -17.39 33.30 -1.48
CA THR A 235 -18.53 34.07 -0.90
C THR A 235 -18.37 34.35 0.61
N ALA A 236 -18.54 35.54 1.19
CA ALA A 236 -19.34 36.71 0.82
C ALA A 236 -18.95 37.89 1.75
N THR A 237 -19.15 39.11 1.23
CA THR A 237 -19.72 40.31 1.89
C THR A 237 -19.27 40.75 3.29
N THR A 238 -18.66 41.95 3.40
CA THR A 238 -19.27 43.17 4.01
C THR A 238 -18.32 44.38 3.94
N ARG A 239 -18.79 45.50 3.36
CA ARG A 239 -18.37 46.91 3.70
C ARG A 239 -18.93 47.25 5.09
N PRO A 240 -18.48 48.28 5.84
CA PRO A 240 -18.16 49.69 5.46
C PRO A 240 -16.79 50.13 6.02
N SER A 241 -16.25 51.34 5.84
CA SER A 241 -16.78 52.70 5.68
C SER A 241 -15.97 53.49 4.67
#